data_AF-A0A944PLM5-F1
#
_entry.id   AF-A0A944PLM5-F1
#
_cell.length_a   1.000
_cell.length_b   1.000
_cell.length_c   1.000
_cell.angle_alpha   90.00
_cell.angle_beta   90.00
_cell.angle_gamma   90.00
#
_symmetry.space_group_name_H-M   'P 1'
#
loop_
_entity.id
_entity.type
_entity.pdbx_description
1 polymer ?
#
loop_
_entity_poly.entity_id
_entity_poly.type
_entity_poly.pdbx_seq_one_letter_code
_entity_poly.pdbx_strand_id
1 'polypeptide(L)'
;MSPKRIHRPAVRGWRPPEDAIYVGPGSEYATPFRWRTREALARVPALDGSPWELETRISADGHHHPYKHADGRITSHTSRYMTRRECIDLFRHALTAPTPRLYVWRQGLPRLTVDLVRQELTGRDLACRCALNQLCHADVLLEVANSEADR
;
A
#
# COMPACT_ATOMS: atom_id res chain seq x y z
N MET A 1 -10.96 -1.80 -25.27
CA MET A 1 -11.29 -0.84 -24.20
C MET A 1 -10.09 -0.76 -23.26
N SER A 2 -9.85 0.39 -22.63
CA SER A 2 -8.79 0.51 -21.63
C SER A 2 -9.24 -0.09 -20.29
N PRO A 3 -8.38 -0.88 -19.60
CA PRO A 3 -8.69 -1.43 -18.29
C PRO A 3 -9.05 -0.36 -17.27
N LYS A 4 -10.03 -0.64 -16.41
CA LYS A 4 -10.54 0.31 -15.42
C LYS A 4 -10.70 -0.30 -14.04
N ARG A 5 -10.76 0.59 -13.06
CA ARG A 5 -11.11 0.23 -11.68
C ARG A 5 -12.63 0.11 -11.55
N ILE A 6 -13.07 -0.96 -10.91
CA ILE A 6 -14.46 -1.23 -10.59
C ILE A 6 -14.65 -1.22 -9.07
N HIS A 7 -15.72 -0.57 -8.61
CA HIS A 7 -16.11 -0.67 -7.21
C HIS A 7 -16.87 -1.98 -6.97
N ARG A 8 -16.36 -2.81 -6.06
CA ARG A 8 -17.04 -4.00 -5.56
C ARG A 8 -17.93 -3.62 -4.36
N PRO A 9 -19.28 -3.63 -4.50
CA PRO A 9 -20.17 -3.38 -3.38
C PRO A 9 -20.19 -4.55 -2.39
N ALA A 10 -20.61 -4.30 -1.16
CA ALA A 10 -20.77 -5.33 -0.12
C ALA A 10 -22.08 -6.13 -0.25
N VAL A 11 -22.55 -6.39 -1.48
CA VAL A 11 -23.78 -7.14 -1.75
C VAL A 11 -23.45 -8.63 -1.85
N ARG A 12 -24.19 -9.46 -1.10
CA ARG A 12 -24.05 -10.91 -1.16
C ARG A 12 -24.34 -11.40 -2.59
N GLY A 13 -23.48 -12.26 -3.12
CA GLY A 13 -23.66 -12.82 -4.47
C GLY A 13 -23.25 -11.91 -5.61
N TRP A 14 -22.68 -10.73 -5.34
CA TRP A 14 -22.10 -9.88 -6.39
C TRP A 14 -21.04 -10.64 -7.17
N ARG A 15 -21.12 -10.58 -8.50
CA ARG A 15 -20.14 -11.14 -9.43
C ARG A 15 -19.48 -9.98 -10.20
N PRO A 16 -18.16 -10.02 -10.40
CA PRO A 16 -17.49 -9.05 -11.27
C PRO A 16 -18.00 -9.20 -12.72
N PRO A 17 -17.91 -8.13 -13.54
CA PRO A 17 -17.96 -8.29 -14.99
C PRO A 17 -16.91 -9.29 -15.48
N GLU A 18 -17.10 -9.81 -16.69
CA GLU A 18 -16.17 -10.75 -17.32
C GLU A 18 -14.74 -10.21 -17.28
N ASP A 19 -13.78 -11.09 -16.99
CA ASP A 19 -12.34 -10.82 -16.84
C ASP A 19 -11.88 -9.87 -15.71
N ALA A 20 -12.79 -9.29 -14.94
CA ALA A 20 -12.38 -8.39 -13.85
C ALA A 20 -11.87 -9.16 -12.61
N ILE A 21 -10.67 -8.79 -12.14
CA ILE A 21 -10.00 -9.43 -10.99
C ILE A 21 -10.26 -8.66 -9.70
N TYR A 22 -10.62 -9.38 -8.63
CA TYR A 22 -10.75 -8.78 -7.31
C TYR A 22 -9.38 -8.62 -6.64
N VAL A 23 -9.03 -7.38 -6.28
CA VAL A 23 -7.73 -7.03 -5.67
C VAL A 23 -7.85 -6.56 -4.22
N GLY A 24 -9.04 -6.65 -3.61
CA GLY A 24 -9.27 -6.17 -2.24
C GLY A 24 -8.79 -7.14 -1.15
N PRO A 25 -9.13 -6.87 0.13
CA PRO A 25 -8.77 -7.73 1.25
C PRO A 25 -9.16 -9.19 1.04
N GLY A 26 -8.23 -10.10 1.36
CA GLY A 26 -8.35 -11.54 1.13
C GLY A 26 -7.74 -12.02 -0.20
N SER A 27 -7.34 -11.11 -1.09
CA SER A 27 -6.56 -11.43 -2.30
C SER A 27 -5.05 -11.24 -2.07
N GLU A 28 -4.24 -11.81 -2.95
CA GLU A 28 -2.79 -11.60 -3.00
C GLU A 28 -2.37 -10.17 -3.37
N TYR A 29 -3.25 -9.45 -4.06
CA TYR A 29 -3.05 -8.06 -4.50
C TYR A 29 -3.45 -7.02 -3.43
N ALA A 30 -3.90 -7.46 -2.27
CA ALA A 30 -4.35 -6.57 -1.20
C ALA A 30 -3.20 -5.71 -0.66
N THR A 31 -3.43 -4.40 -0.51
CA THR A 31 -2.46 -3.55 0.19
C THR A 31 -2.31 -3.95 1.67
N PRO A 32 -1.07 -4.04 2.19
CA PRO A 32 -0.84 -4.26 3.62
C PRO A 32 -1.15 -2.99 4.44
N PHE A 33 -1.13 -1.81 3.83
CA PHE A 33 -1.27 -0.51 4.51
C PHE A 33 -2.73 -0.09 4.62
N ARG A 34 -3.48 -0.76 5.49
CA ARG A 34 -4.91 -0.47 5.70
C ARG A 34 -5.11 0.88 6.38
N TRP A 35 -5.82 1.78 5.71
CA TRP A 35 -6.08 3.13 6.21
C TRP A 35 -6.78 3.12 7.58
N ARG A 36 -6.31 3.97 8.50
CA ARG A 36 -6.78 4.08 9.88
C ARG A 36 -6.73 2.77 10.68
N THR A 37 -5.69 1.99 10.46
CA THR A 37 -5.35 0.85 11.32
C THR A 37 -3.88 0.92 11.75
N ARG A 38 -3.49 0.04 12.67
CA ARG A 38 -2.08 -0.13 13.09
C ARG A 38 -1.14 -0.52 11.95
N GLU A 39 -1.67 -0.98 10.82
CA GLU A 39 -0.86 -1.33 9.64
C GLU A 39 -0.52 -0.13 8.76
N ALA A 40 -1.06 1.06 9.06
CA ALA A 40 -0.78 2.30 8.36
C ALA A 40 -0.50 3.44 9.35
N LEU A 41 0.56 3.29 10.14
CA LEU A 41 1.06 4.31 11.06
C LEU A 41 2.33 4.94 10.51
N ALA A 42 2.37 6.27 10.50
CA ALA A 42 3.55 7.07 10.22
C ALA A 42 4.22 7.51 11.53
N ARG A 43 5.53 7.34 11.62
CA ARG A 43 6.35 8.05 12.60
C ARG A 43 6.72 9.42 12.06
N VAL A 44 6.53 10.44 12.87
CA VAL A 44 6.79 11.84 12.52
C VAL A 44 7.64 12.50 13.61
N PRO A 45 8.81 13.09 13.28
CA PRO A 45 9.50 13.02 11.97
C PRO A 45 10.07 11.61 11.70
N ALA A 46 10.61 11.37 10.50
CA ALA A 46 11.41 10.18 10.24
C ALA A 46 12.76 10.23 10.97
N LEU A 47 13.46 9.11 11.04
CA LEU A 47 14.81 9.07 11.63
C LEU A 47 15.89 9.59 10.68
N ASP A 48 15.67 9.46 9.37
CA ASP A 48 16.60 9.88 8.32
C ASP A 48 16.48 11.37 7.94
N GLY A 49 15.63 12.13 8.63
CA GLY A 49 15.35 13.54 8.36
C GLY A 49 14.18 13.78 7.40
N SER A 50 13.61 12.73 6.81
CA SER A 50 12.37 12.84 6.03
C SER A 50 11.20 13.28 6.92
N PRO A 51 10.13 13.86 6.34
CA PRO A 51 8.98 14.30 7.13
C PRO A 51 8.29 13.18 7.90
N TRP A 52 8.32 11.94 7.39
CA TRP A 52 7.75 10.77 8.05
C TRP A 52 8.35 9.47 7.51
N GLU A 53 8.25 8.39 8.29
CA GLU A 53 8.57 7.02 7.87
C GLU A 53 7.48 6.04 8.34
N LEU A 54 7.41 4.85 7.73
CA LEU A 54 6.53 3.77 8.21
C LEU A 54 6.91 3.38 9.65
N GLU A 55 5.95 3.50 10.56
CA GLU A 55 6.10 2.98 11.92
C GLU A 55 5.90 1.46 11.91
N THR A 56 6.98 0.71 12.13
CA THR A 56 6.98 -0.75 12.09
C THR A 56 6.89 -1.41 13.47
N ARG A 57 7.00 -0.61 14.55
CA ARG A 57 6.85 -1.07 15.94
C ARG A 57 5.38 -1.27 16.29
N ILE A 58 5.11 -2.04 17.34
CA ILE A 58 3.78 -2.12 17.94
C ILE A 58 3.50 -0.74 18.57
N SER A 59 2.63 0.04 17.93
CA SER A 59 2.24 1.39 18.36
C SER A 59 0.76 1.68 18.04
N ALA A 60 0.31 2.87 18.38
CA ALA A 60 -1.03 3.38 18.13
C ALA A 60 -0.97 4.86 17.69
N ASP A 61 -2.05 5.32 17.04
CA ASP A 61 -2.23 6.73 16.71
C ASP A 61 -2.18 7.61 17.97
N GLY A 62 -1.46 8.72 17.89
CA GLY A 62 -1.24 9.65 19.00
C GLY A 62 -0.14 9.23 19.98
N HIS A 63 0.52 8.08 19.79
CA HIS A 63 1.58 7.67 20.72
C HIS A 63 2.86 8.49 20.50
N HIS A 64 3.40 9.05 21.59
CA HIS A 64 4.65 9.80 21.58
C HIS A 64 5.79 8.97 22.17
N HIS A 65 6.93 8.90 21.49
CA HIS A 65 8.12 8.18 21.97
C HIS A 65 9.38 9.03 21.80
N PRO A 66 10.23 9.16 22.84
CA PRO A 66 11.60 9.62 22.64
C PRO A 66 12.39 8.55 21.88
N TYR A 67 13.21 8.97 20.92
CA TYR A 67 14.16 8.12 20.21
C TYR A 67 15.57 8.56 20.54
N LYS A 68 16.36 7.64 21.10
CA LYS A 68 17.77 7.86 21.37
C LYS A 68 18.59 7.41 20.17
N HIS A 69 19.26 8.35 19.53
CA HIS A 69 20.16 8.12 18.40
C HIS A 69 21.48 7.51 18.86
N ALA A 70 22.22 6.93 17.92
CA ALA A 70 23.54 6.33 18.19
C ALA A 70 24.57 7.36 18.69
N ASP A 71 24.43 8.62 18.28
CA ASP A 71 25.25 9.77 18.71
C ASP A 71 24.88 10.30 20.11
N GLY A 72 23.87 9.71 20.77
CA GLY A 72 23.38 10.12 22.08
C GLY A 72 22.28 11.19 22.07
N ARG A 73 21.97 11.80 20.91
CA ARG A 73 20.85 12.75 20.77
C ARG A 73 19.52 12.07 21.06
N ILE A 74 18.57 12.82 21.62
CA ILE A 74 17.18 12.36 21.81
C ILE A 74 16.26 13.23 20.97
N THR A 75 15.45 12.60 20.12
CA THR A 75 14.39 13.29 19.36
C THR A 75 13.02 12.79 19.80
N SER A 76 12.04 13.69 19.82
CA SER A 76 10.66 13.32 20.08
C SER A 76 9.97 12.93 18.77
N HIS A 77 9.28 11.79 18.78
CA HIS A 77 8.51 11.31 17.64
C HIS A 77 7.07 11.01 18.03
N THR A 78 6.17 11.23 17.09
CA THR A 78 4.75 10.90 17.22
C THR A 78 4.38 9.85 16.19
N SER A 79 3.64 8.83 16.61
CA SER A 79 2.99 7.88 15.73
C SER A 79 1.60 8.40 15.40
N ARG A 80 1.25 8.48 14.12
CA ARG A 80 -0.09 8.88 13.66
C ARG A 80 -0.58 7.99 12.54
N TYR A 81 -1.88 7.97 12.30
CA TYR A 81 -2.39 7.36 11.07
C TYR A 81 -1.81 8.04 9.83
N MET A 82 -1.47 7.23 8.85
CA MET A 82 -1.15 7.69 7.51
C MET A 82 -2.38 8.33 6.87
N THR A 83 -2.13 9.36 6.06
CA THR A 83 -3.11 9.84 5.10
C THR A 83 -3.34 8.76 4.03
N ARG A 84 -4.46 8.85 3.32
CA ARG A 84 -4.73 7.91 2.23
C ARG A 84 -3.67 8.00 1.13
N ARG A 85 -3.17 9.20 0.84
CA ARG A 85 -2.07 9.43 -0.11
C ARG A 85 -0.83 8.65 0.32
N GLU A 86 -0.40 8.85 1.58
CA GLU A 86 0.76 8.14 2.15
C GLU A 86 0.61 6.62 2.08
N CYS A 87 -0.57 6.05 2.37
CA CYS A 87 -0.79 4.60 2.22
C CYS A 87 -0.57 4.12 0.78
N ILE A 88 -1.04 4.87 -0.22
CA ILE A 88 -0.95 4.49 -1.64
C ILE A 88 0.45 4.70 -2.18
N ASP A 89 1.11 5.80 -1.81
CA ASP A 89 2.49 6.08 -2.21
C ASP A 89 3.44 5.03 -1.62
N LEU A 90 3.21 4.64 -0.36
CA LEU A 90 3.95 3.58 0.29
C LEU A 90 3.71 2.21 -0.35
N PHE A 91 2.46 1.92 -0.74
CA PHE A 91 2.13 0.71 -1.51
C PHE A 91 2.87 0.67 -2.86
N ARG A 92 2.85 1.78 -3.61
CA ARG A 92 3.61 1.90 -4.87
C ARG A 92 5.09 1.64 -4.62
N HIS A 93 5.71 2.33 -3.66
CA HIS A 93 7.12 2.16 -3.37
C HIS A 93 7.46 0.74 -2.94
N ALA A 94 6.64 0.11 -2.09
CA ALA A 94 6.84 -1.28 -1.68
C ALA A 94 6.74 -2.28 -2.85
N LEU A 95 5.98 -1.95 -3.89
CA LEU A 95 5.81 -2.78 -5.08
C LEU A 95 6.93 -2.55 -6.11
N THR A 96 7.28 -1.30 -6.40
CA THR A 96 8.19 -0.94 -7.50
C THR A 96 9.65 -0.76 -7.08
N ALA A 97 9.91 -0.49 -5.81
CA ALA A 97 11.24 -0.29 -5.24
C ALA A 97 11.32 -0.86 -3.81
N PRO A 98 11.12 -2.19 -3.64
CA PRO A 98 11.13 -2.80 -2.32
C PRO A 98 12.49 -2.65 -1.64
N THR A 99 12.48 -2.36 -0.34
CA THR A 99 13.68 -2.38 0.52
C THR A 99 13.54 -3.45 1.59
N PRO A 100 14.63 -3.87 2.27
CA PRO A 100 14.53 -4.85 3.37
C PRO A 100 13.61 -4.42 4.52
N ARG A 101 13.30 -3.12 4.66
CA ARG A 101 12.38 -2.58 5.67
C ARG A 101 10.98 -2.28 5.12
N LEU A 102 10.83 -2.26 3.80
CA LEU A 102 9.59 -1.89 3.12
C LEU A 102 9.40 -2.79 1.90
N TYR A 103 8.66 -3.87 2.08
CA TYR A 103 8.20 -4.74 1.01
C TYR A 103 6.75 -5.14 1.26
N VAL A 104 6.06 -5.57 0.21
CA VAL A 104 4.70 -6.11 0.35
C VAL A 104 4.84 -7.43 1.14
N TRP A 105 4.31 -7.47 2.37
CA TRP A 105 4.25 -8.58 3.36
C TRP A 105 5.38 -8.69 4.42
N ARG A 106 5.13 -9.37 5.55
CA ARG A 106 6.08 -9.68 6.65
C ARG A 106 6.54 -11.14 6.50
N GLN A 107 7.86 -11.39 6.56
CA GLN A 107 8.57 -12.70 6.51
C GLN A 107 9.19 -13.11 5.16
N GLY A 108 10.12 -12.30 4.64
CA GLY A 108 11.29 -12.87 3.94
C GLY A 108 11.32 -12.83 2.41
N LEU A 109 10.20 -12.71 1.69
CA LEU A 109 10.18 -12.40 0.24
C LEU A 109 8.88 -11.66 -0.15
N PRO A 110 8.91 -10.74 -1.13
CA PRO A 110 7.70 -10.09 -1.63
C PRO A 110 6.85 -11.12 -2.39
N ARG A 111 5.63 -11.38 -1.88
CA ARG A 111 4.64 -12.23 -2.58
C ARG A 111 4.09 -11.61 -3.86
N LEU A 112 4.17 -10.28 -3.98
CA LEU A 112 3.68 -9.52 -5.12
C LEU A 112 4.84 -8.71 -5.70
N THR A 113 5.15 -8.92 -6.98
CA THR A 113 6.20 -8.21 -7.72
C THR A 113 5.59 -7.46 -8.91
N VAL A 114 6.34 -6.51 -9.48
CA VAL A 114 5.93 -5.84 -10.72
C VAL A 114 5.71 -6.84 -11.86
N ASP A 115 6.57 -7.86 -11.97
CA ASP A 115 6.46 -8.87 -13.02
C ASP A 115 5.17 -9.70 -12.88
N LEU A 116 4.82 -10.11 -11.66
CA LEU A 116 3.56 -10.82 -11.40
C LEU A 116 2.35 -9.94 -11.75
N VAL A 117 2.38 -8.67 -11.34
CA VAL A 117 1.33 -7.70 -11.64
C VAL A 117 1.14 -7.55 -13.15
N ARG A 118 2.22 -7.43 -13.93
CA ARG A 118 2.15 -7.35 -15.39
C ARG A 118 1.65 -8.66 -15.99
N GLN A 119 2.23 -9.79 -15.59
CA GLN A 119 1.84 -11.10 -16.13
C GLN A 119 0.35 -11.41 -15.91
N GLU A 120 -0.20 -11.06 -14.75
CA GLU A 120 -1.55 -11.49 -14.36
C GLU A 120 -2.63 -10.43 -14.61
N LEU A 121 -2.30 -9.14 -14.51
CA LEU A 121 -3.28 -8.05 -14.49
C LEU A 121 -3.29 -7.19 -15.76
N THR A 122 -2.33 -7.35 -16.69
CA THR A 122 -2.35 -6.59 -17.96
C THR A 122 -3.66 -6.81 -18.71
N GLY A 123 -4.28 -5.72 -19.16
CA GLY A 123 -5.53 -5.78 -19.92
C GLY A 123 -6.79 -6.08 -19.08
N ARG A 124 -6.68 -6.26 -17.76
CA ARG A 124 -7.82 -6.65 -16.90
C ARG A 124 -8.38 -5.50 -16.08
N ASP A 125 -9.71 -5.46 -15.98
CA ASP A 125 -10.40 -4.58 -15.04
C ASP A 125 -10.13 -5.04 -13.58
N LEU A 126 -9.93 -4.09 -12.66
CA LEU A 126 -9.62 -4.42 -11.26
C LEU A 126 -10.74 -3.99 -10.32
N ALA A 127 -11.30 -4.94 -9.58
CA ALA A 127 -12.37 -4.73 -8.62
C ALA A 127 -11.85 -4.56 -7.19
N CYS A 128 -12.22 -3.46 -6.53
CA CYS A 128 -11.89 -3.21 -5.12
C CYS A 128 -13.08 -2.61 -4.36
N ARG A 129 -13.12 -2.77 -3.03
CA ARG A 129 -14.19 -2.22 -2.17
C ARG A 129 -14.06 -0.72 -1.90
N CYS A 130 -12.99 -0.07 -2.35
CA CYS A 130 -12.79 1.37 -2.15
C CYS A 130 -13.71 2.18 -3.07
N ALA A 131 -14.32 3.26 -2.57
CA ALA A 131 -15.12 4.19 -3.35
C ALA A 131 -14.32 4.82 -4.51
N LEU A 132 -14.91 4.91 -5.71
CA LEU A 132 -14.22 5.33 -6.94
C LEU A 132 -13.68 6.77 -6.89
N ASN A 133 -14.24 7.63 -6.05
CA ASN A 133 -13.80 9.02 -5.88
C ASN A 133 -12.64 9.19 -4.89
N GLN A 134 -11.99 8.09 -4.49
CA GLN A 134 -10.86 8.09 -3.57
C GLN A 134 -9.71 7.27 -4.13
N LEU A 135 -8.49 7.64 -3.76
CA LEU A 135 -7.28 6.89 -4.08
C LEU A 135 -7.39 5.45 -3.59
N CYS A 136 -6.93 4.51 -4.41
CA CYS A 136 -6.93 3.09 -4.12
C CYS A 136 -5.66 2.43 -4.64
N HIS A 137 -5.30 1.30 -4.02
CA HIS A 137 -4.17 0.48 -4.47
C HIS A 137 -4.44 -0.16 -5.84
N ALA A 138 -5.72 -0.38 -6.19
CA ALA A 138 -6.11 -0.85 -7.52
C ALA A 138 -5.70 0.12 -8.63
N ASP A 139 -5.64 1.43 -8.34
CA ASP A 139 -5.18 2.43 -9.32
C ASP A 139 -3.67 2.24 -9.60
N VAL A 140 -2.87 1.96 -8.56
CA VAL A 140 -1.44 1.63 -8.70
C VAL A 140 -1.24 0.34 -9.48
N LEU A 141 -2.04 -0.70 -9.19
CA LEU A 141 -1.95 -1.97 -9.90
C LEU A 141 -2.31 -1.83 -11.38
N LEU A 142 -3.37 -1.07 -11.71
CA LEU A 142 -3.73 -0.77 -13.10
C LEU A 142 -2.59 -0.04 -13.83
N GLU A 143 -1.99 0.95 -13.19
CA GLU A 143 -0.86 1.69 -13.78
C GLU A 143 0.35 0.77 -14.00
N VAL A 144 0.75 -0.01 -12.99
CA VAL A 144 1.91 -0.90 -13.10
C VAL A 144 1.67 -1.98 -14.17
N ALA A 145 0.48 -2.58 -14.20
CA ALA A 145 0.12 -3.64 -15.14
C ALA A 145 0.03 -3.18 -16.59
N ASN A 146 -0.30 -1.90 -16.83
CA ASN A 146 -0.49 -1.36 -18.18
C ASN A 146 0.56 -0.29 -18.56
N SER A 147 1.58 -0.08 -17.72
CA SER A 147 2.77 0.69 -18.09
C SER A 147 3.60 -0.12 -19.09
N GLU A 148 3.96 0.48 -20.22
CA GLU A 148 4.97 -0.09 -21.11
C GLU A 148 6.23 -0.34 -20.27
N ALA A 149 6.68 -1.60 -20.18
CA ALA A 149 8.00 -1.87 -19.66
C ALA A 149 8.99 -1.10 -20.55
N ASP A 150 9.93 -0.36 -19.95
CA ASP A 150 10.98 0.36 -20.68
C ASP A 150 11.42 -0.44 -21.93
N ARG A 151 11.26 0.19 -23.09
CA ARG A 151 11.71 -0.30 -24.39
C ARG A 151 13.22 -0.19 -24.48
#